data_AF-A0A7R9MXN6-F1
#
_entry.id   AF-A0A7R9MXN6-F1
#
_cell.length_a   1.000
_cell.length_b   1.000
_cell.length_c   1.000
_cell.angle_alpha   90.00
_cell.angle_beta   90.00
_cell.angle_gamma   90.00
#
_symmetry.space_group_name_H-M   'P 1'
#
loop_
_entity.id
_entity.type
_entity.pdbx_description
1 polymer ?
#
loop_
_entity_poly.entity_id
_entity_poly.type
_entity_poly.pdbx_seq_one_letter_code
_entity_poly.pdbx_strand_id
1 'polypeptide(L)'
;MNATLYLLSALLIVILSTSITYKSGVHIPYLHLFIDRFERREVREKFPGRGAVYYVIGMIIPLLLFEERIAFTCILITCLGDAGSTLVGKNFGTHRIPYNRRKTIEGSTACFILSISAAATQISPELAVIAGTVGTLTESLPLQVDDNLTIPIIVGTILTIL
;
A
#
# COMPACT_ATOMS: atom_id res chain seq x y z
N MET A 1 15.77 -0.07 11.17
CA MET A 1 15.01 -1.24 10.64
C MET A 1 14.31 -2.13 11.69
N ASN A 2 15.03 -2.78 12.64
CA ASN A 2 14.43 -3.82 13.52
C ASN A 2 13.25 -3.36 14.39
N ALA A 3 13.34 -2.17 14.99
CA ALA A 3 12.24 -1.61 15.78
C ALA A 3 10.97 -1.40 14.95
N THR A 4 11.11 -0.93 13.71
CA THR A 4 10.00 -0.78 12.76
C THR A 4 9.37 -2.13 12.44
N LEU A 5 10.17 -3.15 12.17
CA LEU A 5 9.68 -4.51 11.92
C LEU A 5 8.88 -5.07 13.10
N TYR A 6 9.40 -4.92 14.33
CA TYR A 6 8.68 -5.36 15.53
C TYR A 6 7.38 -4.60 15.74
N LEU A 7 7.38 -3.28 15.52
CA LEU A 7 6.18 -2.46 15.63
C LEU A 7 5.11 -2.88 14.61
N LEU A 8 5.50 -3.07 13.34
CA LEU A 8 4.58 -3.52 12.29
C LEU A 8 4.09 -4.94 12.54
N SER A 9 4.93 -5.82 13.07
CA SER A 9 4.53 -7.19 13.42
C SER A 9 3.52 -7.19 14.58
N ALA A 10 3.74 -6.38 15.61
CA ALA A 10 2.78 -6.20 16.69
C ALA A 10 1.45 -5.62 16.18
N LEU A 11 1.51 -4.61 15.29
CA LEU A 11 0.33 -4.04 14.66
C LEU A 11 -0.44 -5.09 13.83
N LEU A 12 0.27 -5.92 13.07
CA LEU A 12 -0.34 -7.02 12.29
C LEU A 12 -1.08 -8.00 13.21
N ILE A 13 -0.48 -8.38 14.34
CA ILE A 13 -1.13 -9.26 15.34
C ILE A 13 -2.41 -8.62 15.87
N VAL A 14 -2.40 -7.33 16.19
CA VAL A 14 -3.58 -6.59 16.66
C VAL A 14 -4.68 -6.57 15.59
N ILE A 15 -4.34 -6.30 14.33
CA ILE A 15 -5.30 -6.26 13.21
C ILE A 15 -5.90 -7.66 12.98
N LEU A 16 -5.08 -8.71 12.97
CA LEU A 16 -5.54 -10.09 12.80
C LEU A 16 -6.43 -10.53 13.97
N SER A 17 -6.05 -10.20 15.21
CA SER A 17 -6.87 -10.48 16.40
C SER A 17 -8.22 -9.76 16.31
N THR A 18 -8.24 -8.53 15.82
CA THR A 18 -9.47 -7.77 15.58
C THR A 18 -10.33 -8.43 14.50
N SER A 19 -9.73 -8.88 13.40
CA SER A 19 -10.43 -9.60 12.33
C SER A 19 -11.07 -10.91 12.81
N ILE A 20 -10.33 -11.69 13.62
CA ILE A 20 -10.82 -12.94 14.19
C ILE A 20 -11.96 -12.69 15.17
N THR A 21 -11.81 -11.75 16.10
CA THR A 21 -12.85 -11.42 17.09
C THR A 21 -14.12 -10.90 16.42
N TYR A 22 -13.99 -10.09 15.37
CA TYR A 22 -15.11 -9.62 14.54
C TYR A 22 -15.86 -10.79 13.91
N LYS A 23 -15.14 -11.73 13.27
CA LYS A 23 -15.75 -12.89 12.63
C LYS A 23 -16.39 -13.86 13.62
N SER A 24 -15.83 -13.98 14.82
CA SER A 24 -16.35 -14.82 15.90
C SER A 24 -17.54 -14.21 16.64
N GLY A 25 -17.99 -12.99 16.27
CA GLY A 25 -19.13 -12.32 16.91
C GLY A 25 -18.83 -11.75 18.30
N VAL A 26 -17.55 -11.68 18.69
CA VAL A 26 -17.13 -11.12 19.98
C VAL A 26 -17.06 -9.60 19.84
N HIS A 27 -18.06 -8.89 20.35
CA HIS A 27 -18.14 -7.45 20.16
C HIS A 27 -17.10 -6.69 21.02
N ILE A 28 -16.06 -6.13 20.39
CA ILE A 28 -15.09 -5.26 21.06
C ILE A 28 -15.33 -3.82 20.61
N PRO A 29 -15.89 -2.96 21.49
CA PRO A 29 -16.13 -1.56 21.13
C PRO A 29 -14.82 -0.87 20.77
N TYR A 30 -14.89 0.13 19.88
CA TYR A 30 -13.77 0.86 19.27
C TYR A 30 -12.97 0.11 18.21
N LEU A 31 -12.53 -1.12 18.46
CA LEU A 31 -11.78 -1.89 17.45
C LEU A 31 -12.67 -2.24 16.25
N HIS A 32 -13.92 -2.61 16.51
CA HIS A 32 -14.87 -2.94 15.46
C HIS A 32 -15.43 -1.72 14.72
N LEU A 33 -15.41 -0.54 15.35
CA LEU A 33 -15.87 0.72 14.71
C LEU A 33 -15.09 1.04 13.44
N PHE A 34 -13.79 0.76 13.40
CA PHE A 34 -12.96 0.99 12.21
C PHE A 34 -13.39 0.07 11.06
N ILE A 35 -13.59 -1.21 11.34
CA ILE A 35 -14.04 -2.19 10.35
C ILE A 35 -15.43 -1.81 9.84
N ASP A 36 -16.35 -1.45 10.73
CA ASP A 36 -17.72 -1.09 10.35
C ASP A 36 -17.81 0.21 9.54
N ARG A 37 -16.93 1.17 9.81
CA ARG A 37 -16.94 2.49 9.16
C ARG A 37 -16.20 2.53 7.83
N PHE A 38 -15.08 1.82 7.71
CA PHE A 38 -14.19 1.94 6.57
C PHE A 38 -14.31 0.79 5.56
N GLU A 39 -14.88 -0.34 5.94
CA GLU A 39 -14.95 -1.52 5.08
C GLU A 39 -16.35 -1.76 4.51
N ARG A 40 -16.41 -2.03 3.20
CA ARG A 40 -17.67 -2.38 2.53
C ARG A 40 -18.18 -3.72 3.06
N ARG A 41 -19.50 -3.83 3.24
CA ARG A 41 -20.18 -5.00 3.81
C ARG A 41 -19.72 -6.33 3.18
N GLU A 42 -19.60 -6.38 1.86
CA GLU A 42 -19.19 -7.58 1.11
C GLU A 42 -17.77 -8.06 1.44
N VAL A 43 -16.84 -7.13 1.67
CA VAL A 43 -15.45 -7.44 2.05
C VAL A 43 -15.41 -7.82 3.52
N ARG A 44 -16.11 -7.05 4.35
CA ARG A 44 -16.23 -7.24 5.80
C ARG A 44 -16.76 -8.63 6.18
N GLU A 45 -17.75 -9.15 5.45
CA GLU A 45 -18.31 -10.48 5.72
C GLU A 45 -17.36 -11.63 5.34
N LYS A 46 -16.48 -11.44 4.34
CA LYS A 46 -15.53 -12.46 3.88
C LYS A 46 -14.22 -12.44 4.66
N PHE A 47 -13.61 -11.25 4.76
CA PHE A 47 -12.34 -11.01 5.43
C PHE A 47 -12.31 -9.60 6.03
N PRO A 48 -12.76 -9.43 7.29
CA PRO A 48 -12.73 -8.15 7.97
C PRO A 48 -11.29 -7.62 8.11
N GLY A 49 -11.07 -6.36 7.79
CA GLY A 49 -9.77 -5.70 7.85
C GLY A 49 -8.80 -6.11 6.75
N ARG A 50 -9.26 -6.73 5.65
CA ARG A 50 -8.39 -7.26 4.58
C ARG A 50 -7.40 -6.22 4.06
N GLY A 51 -7.88 -5.01 3.78
CA GLY A 51 -7.04 -3.93 3.28
C GLY A 51 -5.93 -3.55 4.27
N ALA A 52 -6.26 -3.43 5.56
CA ALA A 52 -5.28 -3.13 6.60
C ALA A 52 -4.25 -4.25 6.79
N VAL A 53 -4.68 -5.51 6.70
CA VAL A 53 -3.78 -6.68 6.74
C VAL A 53 -2.79 -6.64 5.58
N TYR A 54 -3.28 -6.46 4.35
CA TYR A 54 -2.41 -6.41 3.17
C TYR A 54 -1.48 -5.21 3.18
N TYR A 55 -1.95 -4.06 3.69
CA TYR A 55 -1.14 -2.87 3.86
C TYR A 55 0.06 -3.13 4.79
N VAL A 56 -0.18 -3.69 5.98
CA VAL A 56 0.90 -3.97 6.95
C VAL A 56 1.83 -5.08 6.46
N ILE A 57 1.30 -6.14 5.84
CA ILE A 57 2.12 -7.19 5.21
C ILE A 57 2.99 -6.58 4.11
N GLY A 58 2.41 -5.71 3.27
CA GLY A 58 3.09 -4.97 2.22
C GLY A 58 4.25 -4.11 2.70
N MET A 59 4.21 -3.64 3.95
CA MET A 59 5.32 -2.94 4.59
C MET A 59 6.35 -3.87 5.22
N ILE A 60 5.93 -5.01 5.77
CA ILE A 60 6.83 -5.97 6.39
C ILE A 60 7.70 -6.66 5.33
N ILE A 61 7.12 -7.05 4.19
CA ILE A 61 7.83 -7.73 3.09
C ILE A 61 9.11 -6.99 2.69
N PRO A 62 9.09 -5.69 2.33
CA PRO A 62 10.30 -4.99 1.91
C PRO A 62 11.35 -4.89 3.04
N LEU A 63 10.93 -4.79 4.31
CA LEU A 63 11.87 -4.80 5.46
C LEU A 63 12.58 -6.14 5.65
N LEU A 64 11.98 -7.24 5.18
CA LEU A 64 12.56 -8.57 5.27
C LEU A 64 13.43 -8.91 4.05
N LEU A 65 13.10 -8.35 2.88
CA LEU A 65 13.71 -8.75 1.61
C LEU A 65 14.81 -7.81 1.11
N PHE A 66 14.78 -6.53 1.49
CA PHE A 66 15.65 -5.51 0.88
C PHE A 66 16.50 -4.77 1.91
N GLU A 67 17.57 -4.14 1.42
CA GLU A 67 18.39 -3.25 2.22
C GLU A 67 17.59 -2.05 2.75
N GLU A 68 18.01 -1.51 3.90
CA GLU A 68 17.22 -0.55 4.68
C GLU A 68 16.70 0.64 3.84
N ARG A 69 17.55 1.23 2.98
CA ARG A 69 17.14 2.36 2.11
C ARG A 69 16.10 1.95 1.07
N ILE A 70 16.26 0.79 0.43
CA ILE A 70 15.32 0.28 -0.56
C ILE A 70 14.00 -0.08 0.11
N ALA A 71 14.06 -0.73 1.28
CA ALA A 71 12.89 -1.13 2.03
C ALA A 71 12.03 0.09 2.43
N PHE A 72 12.64 1.14 2.98
CA PHE A 72 11.94 2.37 3.31
C PHE A 72 11.44 3.13 2.08
N THR A 73 12.17 3.10 0.96
CA THR A 73 11.70 3.65 -0.32
C THR A 73 10.39 2.98 -0.76
N CYS A 74 10.33 1.64 -0.72
CA CYS A 74 9.15 0.86 -1.09
C CYS A 74 7.95 1.18 -0.20
N ILE A 75 8.18 1.27 1.13
CA ILE A 75 7.15 1.65 2.10
C ILE A 75 6.63 3.05 1.79
N LEU A 76 7.51 4.03 1.57
CA LEU A 76 7.12 5.40 1.32
C LEU A 76 6.33 5.56 0.00
N ILE A 77 6.75 4.88 -1.07
CA ILE A 77 6.03 4.85 -2.35
C ILE A 77 4.64 4.26 -2.15
N THR A 78 4.52 3.16 -1.40
CA THR A 78 3.23 2.53 -1.10
C THR A 78 2.35 3.46 -0.26
N CYS A 79 2.90 4.05 0.80
CA CYS A 79 2.17 4.97 1.68
C CYS A 79 1.67 6.23 0.99
N LEU A 80 2.55 6.92 0.24
CA LEU A 80 2.27 8.25 -0.28
C LEU A 80 1.78 8.21 -1.73
N GLY A 81 2.39 7.35 -2.55
CA GLY A 81 2.02 7.17 -3.94
C GLY A 81 0.62 6.56 -4.08
N ASP A 82 0.39 5.39 -3.48
CA ASP A 82 -0.91 4.72 -3.62
C ASP A 82 -2.05 5.48 -2.90
N ALA A 83 -1.80 5.97 -1.67
CA ALA A 83 -2.79 6.78 -0.98
C ALA A 83 -3.10 8.07 -1.75
N GLY A 84 -2.08 8.71 -2.31
CA GLY A 84 -2.23 9.88 -3.19
C GLY A 84 -3.04 9.58 -4.44
N SER A 85 -2.75 8.46 -5.11
CA SER A 85 -3.52 7.98 -6.26
C SER A 85 -4.99 7.78 -5.90
N THR A 86 -5.24 7.11 -4.79
CA THR A 86 -6.59 6.79 -4.32
C THR A 86 -7.37 8.05 -3.94
N LEU A 87 -6.75 8.99 -3.22
CA LEU A 87 -7.41 10.25 -2.83
C LEU A 87 -7.70 11.12 -4.04
N VAL A 88 -6.69 11.38 -4.89
CA VAL A 88 -6.88 12.22 -6.07
C VAL A 88 -7.81 11.57 -7.08
N GLY A 89 -7.67 10.27 -7.34
CA GLY A 89 -8.52 9.53 -8.27
C GLY A 89 -9.98 9.45 -7.83
N LYS A 90 -10.27 9.42 -6.53
CA LYS A 90 -11.65 9.46 -6.00
C LYS A 90 -12.26 10.86 -6.04
N ASN A 91 -11.48 11.89 -5.74
CA ASN A 91 -11.98 13.26 -5.58
C ASN A 91 -11.99 14.06 -6.89
N PHE A 92 -11.04 13.80 -7.78
CA PHE A 92 -10.79 14.58 -9.01
C PHE A 92 -10.66 13.72 -10.27
N GLY A 93 -10.72 12.39 -10.14
CA GLY A 93 -10.50 11.48 -11.26
C GLY A 93 -11.63 11.50 -12.28
N THR A 94 -11.36 12.04 -13.47
CA THR A 94 -12.32 12.11 -14.58
C THR A 94 -11.95 11.16 -15.72
N HIS A 95 -10.65 10.99 -16.00
CA HIS A 95 -10.17 10.18 -17.10
C HIS A 95 -9.76 8.79 -16.62
N ARG A 96 -10.51 7.75 -17.02
CA ARG A 96 -10.19 6.36 -16.70
C ARG A 96 -9.04 5.84 -17.55
N ILE A 97 -8.13 5.08 -16.95
CA ILE A 97 -7.05 4.42 -17.68
C ILE A 97 -7.67 3.35 -18.61
N PRO A 98 -7.33 3.30 -19.92
CA PRO A 98 -8.00 2.43 -20.89
C PRO A 98 -7.97 0.94 -20.52
N TYR A 99 -6.83 0.47 -20.02
CA TYR A 99 -6.60 -0.93 -19.63
C TYR A 99 -6.95 -1.23 -18.16
N ASN A 100 -7.15 -0.21 -17.32
CA ASN A 100 -7.58 -0.38 -15.93
C ASN A 100 -8.61 0.68 -15.54
N ARG A 101 -9.89 0.37 -15.77
CA ARG A 101 -11.00 1.29 -15.53
C ARG A 101 -11.21 1.62 -14.04
N ARG A 102 -10.56 0.92 -13.12
CA ARG A 102 -10.63 1.20 -11.67
C ARG A 102 -9.74 2.38 -11.28
N LYS A 103 -8.68 2.65 -12.05
CA LYS A 103 -7.73 3.73 -11.81
C LYS A 103 -8.02 4.90 -12.77
N THR A 104 -7.50 6.08 -12.43
CA THR A 104 -7.66 7.29 -13.25
C THR A 104 -6.31 7.90 -13.58
N ILE A 105 -6.24 8.63 -14.68
CA ILE A 105 -5.00 9.30 -15.12
C ILE A 105 -4.58 10.32 -14.05
N GLU A 106 -5.53 11.05 -13.46
CA GLU A 106 -5.26 12.02 -12.39
C GLU A 106 -4.72 11.35 -11.12
N GLY A 107 -5.26 10.18 -10.75
CA GLY A 107 -4.76 9.37 -9.64
C GLY A 107 -3.33 8.91 -9.90
N SER A 108 -3.06 8.27 -11.04
CA SER A 108 -1.71 7.82 -11.36
C SER A 108 -0.71 8.98 -11.54
N THR A 109 -1.16 10.17 -11.96
CA THR A 109 -0.31 11.38 -11.97
C THR A 109 0.07 11.80 -10.55
N ALA A 110 -0.88 11.78 -9.61
CA ALA A 110 -0.59 12.03 -8.21
C ALA A 110 0.35 10.96 -7.62
N CYS A 111 0.12 9.68 -7.96
CA CYS A 111 1.00 8.57 -7.60
C CYS A 111 2.44 8.88 -8.02
N PHE A 112 2.64 9.22 -9.30
CA PHE A 112 3.96 9.50 -9.87
C PHE A 112 4.70 10.61 -9.11
N ILE A 113 4.06 11.76 -8.93
CA ILE A 113 4.67 12.92 -8.27
C ILE A 113 5.01 12.58 -6.81
N LEU A 114 4.09 11.96 -6.08
CA LEU A 114 4.27 11.64 -4.67
C LEU A 114 5.29 10.52 -4.47
N SER A 115 5.28 9.49 -5.30
CA SER A 115 6.25 8.40 -5.25
C SER A 115 7.67 8.88 -5.52
N ILE A 116 7.90 9.73 -6.52
CA ILE A 116 9.24 10.31 -6.79
C ILE A 116 9.68 11.17 -5.62
N SER A 117 8.80 12.08 -5.16
CA SER A 117 9.12 12.98 -4.05
C SER A 117 9.47 12.22 -2.78
N ALA A 118 8.74 11.14 -2.50
CA ALA A 118 8.99 10.28 -1.35
C ALA A 118 10.28 9.46 -1.51
N ALA A 119 10.52 8.88 -2.68
CA ALA A 119 11.72 8.10 -2.96
C ALA A 119 13.01 8.93 -2.91
N ALA A 120 12.97 10.18 -3.38
CA ALA A 120 14.12 11.08 -3.39
C ALA A 120 14.64 11.41 -1.98
N THR A 121 13.87 11.14 -0.93
CA THR A 121 14.32 11.30 0.46
C THR A 121 15.23 10.16 0.94
N GLN A 122 15.24 9.02 0.25
CA GLN A 122 15.94 7.79 0.68
C GLN A 122 17.10 7.41 -0.24
N ILE A 123 16.92 7.65 -1.55
CA ILE A 123 17.84 7.22 -2.62
C ILE A 123 18.17 8.39 -3.56
N SER A 124 19.11 8.20 -4.49
CA SER A 124 19.52 9.26 -5.42
C SER A 124 18.36 9.69 -6.34
N PRO A 125 18.35 10.94 -6.84
CA PRO A 125 17.28 11.44 -7.70
C PRO A 125 17.03 10.57 -8.94
N GLU A 126 18.08 10.00 -9.54
CA GLU A 126 17.93 9.14 -10.72
C GLU A 126 17.17 7.85 -10.38
N LEU A 127 17.55 7.20 -9.27
CA LEU A 127 16.87 6.00 -8.79
C LEU A 127 15.45 6.32 -8.28
N ALA A 128 15.22 7.50 -7.71
CA ALA A 128 13.90 7.94 -7.27
C ALA A 128 12.92 8.10 -8.45
N VAL A 129 13.38 8.63 -9.58
CA VAL A 129 12.57 8.71 -10.81
C VAL A 129 12.24 7.30 -11.32
N ILE A 130 13.21 6.38 -11.32
CA ILE A 130 12.97 4.98 -11.71
C ILE A 130 11.96 4.33 -10.76
N ALA A 131 12.17 4.43 -9.45
CA ALA A 131 11.31 3.85 -8.43
C ALA A 131 9.88 4.37 -8.51
N GLY A 132 9.72 5.70 -8.64
CA GLY A 132 8.41 6.33 -8.77
C GLY A 132 7.70 5.92 -10.06
N THR A 133 8.42 5.86 -11.19
CA THR A 133 7.87 5.38 -12.46
C THR A 133 7.40 3.93 -12.35
N VAL A 134 8.24 3.04 -11.83
CA VAL A 134 7.91 1.62 -11.63
C VAL A 134 6.71 1.47 -10.68
N GLY A 135 6.69 2.21 -9.58
CA GLY A 135 5.60 2.20 -8.62
C GLY A 135 4.27 2.62 -9.26
N THR A 136 4.26 3.72 -10.02
CA THR A 136 3.07 4.19 -10.73
C THR A 136 2.62 3.24 -11.84
N LEU A 137 3.56 2.68 -12.63
CA LEU A 137 3.21 1.68 -13.63
C LEU A 137 2.57 0.47 -12.96
N THR A 138 3.16 -0.04 -11.89
CA THR A 138 2.62 -1.16 -11.11
C THR A 138 1.22 -0.86 -10.59
N GLU A 139 1.01 0.33 -10.03
CA GLU A 139 -0.28 0.81 -9.53
C GLU A 139 -1.36 0.87 -10.62
N SER A 140 -0.97 1.28 -11.83
CA SER A 140 -1.88 1.42 -12.96
C SER A 140 -2.36 0.08 -13.53
N LEU A 141 -1.60 -1.01 -13.34
CA LEU A 141 -1.90 -2.31 -13.94
C LEU A 141 -3.18 -2.96 -13.35
N PRO A 142 -3.98 -3.69 -14.16
CA PRO A 142 -5.18 -4.36 -13.70
C PRO A 142 -4.86 -5.70 -13.01
N LEU A 143 -3.96 -5.68 -12.02
CA LEU A 143 -3.57 -6.88 -11.27
C LEU A 143 -4.71 -7.35 -10.35
N GLN A 144 -4.81 -8.66 -10.16
CA GLN A 144 -5.78 -9.27 -9.23
C GLN A 144 -5.27 -9.32 -7.78
N VAL A 145 -4.04 -8.87 -7.55
CA VAL A 145 -3.40 -8.75 -6.24
C VAL A 145 -3.46 -7.29 -5.79
N ASP A 146 -3.51 -7.08 -4.47
CA ASP A 146 -3.56 -5.77 -3.86
C ASP A 146 -2.29 -4.96 -4.16
N ASP A 147 -2.44 -3.68 -4.49
CA ASP A 147 -1.35 -2.76 -4.83
C ASP A 147 -0.37 -2.59 -3.67
N ASN A 148 -0.86 -2.68 -2.44
CA ASN A 148 -0.02 -2.64 -1.24
C ASN A 148 0.96 -3.82 -1.15
N LEU A 149 0.73 -4.91 -1.88
CA LEU A 149 1.67 -6.02 -1.98
C LEU A 149 2.53 -5.93 -3.24
N THR A 150 1.93 -5.58 -4.38
CA THR A 150 2.65 -5.62 -5.67
C THR A 150 3.66 -4.49 -5.80
N ILE A 151 3.31 -3.27 -5.38
CA ILE A 151 4.20 -2.10 -5.49
C ILE A 151 5.52 -2.31 -4.73
N PRO A 152 5.52 -2.62 -3.41
CA PRO A 152 6.78 -2.74 -2.67
C PRO A 152 7.65 -3.90 -3.14
N ILE A 153 7.04 -5.01 -3.60
CA ILE A 153 7.80 -6.14 -4.16
C ILE A 153 8.47 -5.73 -5.47
N ILE A 154 7.69 -5.22 -6.44
CA ILE A 154 8.21 -4.93 -7.79
C ILE A 154 9.23 -3.79 -7.75
N VAL A 155 8.94 -2.70 -7.03
CA VAL A 155 9.88 -1.57 -6.88
C VAL A 155 11.16 -2.01 -6.19
N GLY A 156 11.05 -2.76 -5.09
CA GLY A 156 12.22 -3.21 -4.34
C GLY A 156 13.09 -4.16 -5.15
N THR A 157 12.48 -5.09 -5.89
CA THR A 157 13.22 -5.98 -6.79
C THR A 157 13.97 -5.20 -7.86
N ILE A 158 13.32 -4.24 -8.53
CA ILE A 158 13.99 -3.44 -9.58
C ILE A 158 15.13 -2.60 -8.99
N LEU A 159 14.94 -1.96 -7.85
CA LEU A 159 16.01 -1.17 -7.22
C LEU A 159 17.19 -2.03 -6.73
N THR A 160 16.96 -3.29 -6.40
CA THR A 160 18.02 -4.19 -5.90
C THR A 160 18.92 -4.71 -7.03
N ILE A 161 18.41 -4.78 -8.27
CA ILE A 161 19.18 -5.28 -9.43
C ILE A 161 19.90 -4.17 -10.21
N LEU A 162 19.66 -2.91 -9.87
CA LEU A 162 20.31 -1.73 -10.45
C LEU A 162 21.53 -1.32 -9.63
#